data_AF-A0A508T6M2-F1
#
_entry.id   AF-A0A508T6M2-F1
#
_cell.length_a   1.000
_cell.length_b   1.000
_cell.length_c   1.000
_cell.angle_alpha   90.00
_cell.angle_beta   90.00
_cell.angle_gamma   90.00
#
_symmetry.space_group_name_H-M   'P 1'
#
loop_
_entity.id
_entity.type
_entity.pdbx_description
1 polymer ?
#
loop_
_entity_poly.entity_id
_entity_poly.type
_entity_poly.pdbx_seq_one_letter_code
_entity_poly.pdbx_strand_id
1 'polypeptide(L)'
;MIEERTVANDNTVAWKGRRLQLPESRLRPHFVRALVRVHEYPDGTVSVFLGPHRLARFSANGQQISPDAPQPGSVLGAVKDKPWRARKRASLTAPARAAVEKARVGTEKRASNRTKKPAPRADQTAPSMA
;
A
#
# COMPACT_ATOMS: atom_id res chain seq x y z
N MET A 1 10.55 -7.32 29.69
CA MET A 1 9.36 -7.88 30.38
C MET A 1 8.11 -7.43 29.65
N ILE A 2 7.08 -8.27 29.53
CA ILE A 2 5.79 -7.91 28.91
C ILE A 2 4.70 -8.05 29.97
N GLU A 3 3.85 -7.04 30.08
CA GLU A 3 2.76 -6.99 31.05
C GLU A 3 1.48 -6.45 30.40
N GLU A 4 0.33 -7.06 30.71
CA GLU A 4 -0.96 -6.60 30.21
C GLU A 4 -1.63 -5.66 31.22
N ARG A 5 -2.11 -4.52 30.73
CA ARG A 5 -2.77 -3.49 31.56
C ARG A 5 -3.99 -2.93 30.86
N THR A 6 -4.96 -2.52 31.65
CA THR A 6 -6.15 -1.80 31.18
C THR A 6 -5.91 -0.31 31.25
N VAL A 7 -6.25 0.41 30.18
CA VAL A 7 -6.17 1.86 30.11
C VAL A 7 -7.32 2.51 30.90
N ALA A 8 -7.00 3.52 31.70
CA ALA A 8 -7.96 4.30 32.47
C ALA A 8 -8.79 5.27 31.58
N ASN A 9 -9.76 5.96 32.18
CA ASN A 9 -10.68 6.86 31.46
C ASN A 9 -9.96 8.10 30.88
N ASP A 10 -8.86 8.51 31.50
CA ASP A 10 -7.99 9.62 31.09
C ASP A 10 -6.95 9.20 30.03
N ASN A 11 -7.12 8.05 29.36
CA ASN A 11 -6.14 7.45 28.45
C ASN A 11 -4.75 7.24 29.10
N THR A 12 -4.71 7.05 30.42
CA THR A 12 -3.49 6.79 31.17
C THR A 12 -3.34 5.30 31.48
N VAL A 13 -2.13 4.77 31.35
CA VAL A 13 -1.76 3.43 31.84
C VAL A 13 -0.96 3.59 33.13
N ALA A 14 -1.48 3.01 34.22
CA ALA A 14 -0.74 2.90 35.47
C ALA A 14 0.15 1.66 35.42
N TRP A 15 1.47 1.86 35.46
CA TRP A 15 2.45 0.79 35.36
C TRP A 15 3.69 1.07 36.24
N LYS A 16 4.02 0.15 37.15
CA LYS A 16 5.15 0.28 38.11
C LYS A 16 5.27 1.65 38.81
N GLY A 17 4.14 2.20 39.25
CA GLY A 17 4.09 3.53 39.90
C GLY A 17 4.22 4.72 38.94
N ARG A 18 4.27 4.48 37.63
CA ARG A 18 4.31 5.51 36.58
C ARG A 18 2.95 5.64 35.93
N ARG A 19 2.66 6.86 35.47
CA ARG A 19 1.46 7.20 34.69
C ARG A 19 1.90 7.47 33.26
N LEU A 20 1.57 6.55 32.36
CA LEU A 20 1.94 6.64 30.94
C LEU A 20 0.71 7.12 30.17
N GLN A 21 0.70 8.40 29.80
CA GLN A 21 -0.41 8.97 29.04
C GLN A 21 -0.27 8.62 27.56
N LEU A 22 -1.30 7.99 27.00
CA LEU A 22 -1.31 7.59 25.60
C LEU A 22 -1.69 8.76 24.70
N PRO A 23 -0.92 9.03 23.63
CA PRO A 23 -1.32 10.00 22.62
C PRO A 23 -2.48 9.46 21.79
N GLU A 24 -3.17 10.38 21.11
CA GLU A 24 -4.14 10.03 20.08
C GLU A 24 -3.46 9.26 18.94
N SER A 25 -4.17 8.26 18.41
CA SER A 25 -3.66 7.42 17.33
C SER A 25 -4.74 7.16 16.30
N ARG A 26 -4.33 6.93 15.07
CA ARG A 26 -5.24 6.67 13.93
C ARG A 26 -6.06 5.40 14.09
N LEU A 27 -5.62 4.49 14.96
CA LEU A 27 -6.30 3.22 15.20
C LEU A 27 -7.61 3.41 15.96
N ARG A 28 -7.63 4.34 16.90
CA ARG A 28 -8.79 4.62 17.74
C ARG A 28 -8.64 6.02 18.35
N PRO A 29 -9.68 6.87 18.31
CA PRO A 29 -9.64 8.20 18.93
C PRO A 29 -9.32 8.17 20.43
N HIS A 30 -9.85 7.18 21.16
CA HIS A 30 -9.65 7.04 22.61
C HIS A 30 -9.35 5.59 22.99
N PHE A 31 -8.49 5.40 23.99
CA PHE A 31 -8.04 4.10 24.46
C PHE A 31 -8.70 3.65 25.76
N VAL A 32 -9.70 4.38 26.24
CA VAL A 32 -10.45 4.05 27.46
C VAL A 32 -10.88 2.57 27.46
N ARG A 33 -10.53 1.88 28.56
CA ARG A 33 -10.79 0.45 28.81
C ARG A 33 -10.17 -0.53 27.81
N ALA A 34 -9.23 -0.07 26.98
CA ALA A 34 -8.50 -0.96 26.10
C ALA A 34 -7.49 -1.81 26.90
N LEU A 35 -7.35 -3.08 26.51
CA LEU A 35 -6.27 -3.92 26.96
C LEU A 35 -5.02 -3.62 26.11
N VAL A 36 -3.96 -3.20 26.78
CA VAL A 36 -2.68 -2.86 26.15
C VAL A 36 -1.56 -3.70 26.75
N ARG A 37 -0.54 -3.94 25.93
CA ARG A 37 0.70 -4.63 26.33
C ARG A 37 1.78 -3.60 26.58
N VAL A 38 2.31 -3.57 27.79
CA VAL A 38 3.45 -2.74 28.17
C VAL A 38 4.71 -3.58 28.07
N HIS A 39 5.62 -3.18 27.20
CA HIS A 39 6.89 -3.83 26.95
C HIS A 39 7.99 -2.99 27.59
N GLU A 40 8.68 -3.57 28.57
CA GLU A 40 9.88 -2.99 29.18
C GLU A 40 11.12 -3.63 28.57
N TYR A 41 11.99 -2.77 28.05
CA TYR A 41 13.29 -3.13 27.49
C TYR A 41 14.38 -3.03 28.56
N PRO A 42 15.50 -3.76 28.40
CA PRO A 42 16.63 -3.71 29.35
C PRO A 42 17.22 -2.30 29.49
N ASP A 43 17.11 -1.45 28.47
CA ASP A 43 17.53 -0.04 28.49
C ASP A 43 16.64 0.85 29.39
N GLY A 44 15.68 0.26 30.12
CA GLY A 44 14.68 0.95 30.94
C GLY A 44 13.59 1.66 30.13
N THR A 45 13.67 1.59 28.81
CA THR A 45 12.68 2.15 27.89
C THR A 45 11.41 1.30 27.91
N VAL A 46 10.26 1.95 27.82
CA VAL A 46 8.96 1.30 27.83
C VAL A 46 8.23 1.56 26.51
N SER A 47 7.53 0.58 25.97
CA SER A 47 6.68 0.75 24.79
C SER A 47 5.31 0.15 25.04
N VAL A 48 4.26 0.85 24.64
CA VAL A 48 2.88 0.40 24.81
C VAL A 48 2.33 -0.03 23.46
N PHE A 49 1.75 -1.23 23.44
CA PHE A 49 1.21 -1.87 22.24
C PHE A 49 -0.27 -2.18 22.38
N LEU A 50 -0.98 -2.02 21.27
CA LEU A 50 -2.32 -2.55 21.05
C LEU A 50 -2.24 -3.58 19.92
N GLY A 51 -2.26 -4.86 20.28
CA GLY A 51 -2.01 -5.94 19.32
C GLY A 51 -0.66 -5.77 18.61
N PRO A 52 -0.61 -5.73 17.26
CA PRO A 52 0.63 -5.54 16.52
C PRO A 52 1.12 -4.08 16.47
N HIS A 53 0.31 -3.13 16.93
CA HIS A 53 0.60 -1.71 16.75
C HIS A 53 1.21 -1.08 18.00
N ARG A 54 2.35 -0.40 17.82
CA ARG A 54 2.95 0.43 18.89
C ARG A 54 2.21 1.77 18.98
N LEU A 55 1.68 2.08 20.15
CA LEU A 55 0.99 3.35 20.43
C LEU A 55 1.97 4.45 20.81
N ALA A 56 2.85 4.18 21.77
CA ALA A 56 3.81 5.15 22.28
C ALA A 56 5.07 4.46 22.82
N ARG A 57 6.15 5.25 22.88
CA ARG A 57 7.42 4.88 23.51
C ARG A 57 7.67 5.87 24.64
N PHE A 58 8.09 5.38 25.79
CA PHE A 58 8.41 6.19 26.97
C PHE A 58 9.84 5.90 27.41
N SER A 59 10.55 6.93 27.84
CA SER A 59 11.87 6.81 28.46
C SER A 59 11.77 6.11 29.82
N ALA A 60 12.93 5.77 30.39
CA ALA A 60 13.03 5.25 31.75
C ALA A 60 12.47 6.19 32.83
N ASN A 61 12.26 7.48 32.52
CA ASN A 61 11.65 8.43 33.44
C ASN A 61 10.13 8.57 33.25
N GLY A 62 9.54 7.82 32.31
CA GLY A 62 8.12 7.94 31.97
C GLY A 62 7.80 9.09 30.99
N GLN A 63 8.81 9.78 30.48
CA GLN A 63 8.61 10.82 29.46
C GLN A 63 8.32 10.19 28.10
N GLN A 64 7.26 10.65 27.43
CA GLN A 64 6.93 10.18 26.09
C GLN A 64 8.01 10.61 25.09
N ILE A 65 8.56 9.64 24.37
CA ILE A 65 9.52 9.84 23.29
C ILE A 65 8.71 9.90 21.99
N SER A 66 8.56 11.09 21.44
CA SER A 66 7.89 11.27 20.15
C SER A 66 8.73 10.62 19.05
N PRO A 67 8.13 9.85 18.12
CA PRO A 67 8.86 9.23 17.02
C PRO A 67 9.44 10.25 16.02
N ASP A 68 8.97 11.50 16.05
CA ASP A 68 9.41 12.58 15.16
C ASP A 68 10.63 13.35 15.69
N ALA A 69 11.04 13.10 16.94
CA ALA A 69 12.28 13.67 17.46
C ALA A 69 13.44 12.74 17.10
N PRO A 70 14.29 13.08 16.10
CA PRO A 70 15.57 12.40 15.96
C PRO A 70 16.33 12.55 17.28
N GLN A 71 16.83 11.44 17.80
CA GLN A 71 17.65 11.43 19.00
C GLN A 71 18.86 12.36 18.77
N PRO A 72 19.11 13.39 19.60
CA PRO A 72 20.33 14.19 19.51
C PRO A 72 21.51 13.31 19.92
N GLY A 73 22.15 12.68 18.94
CA GLY A 73 23.25 11.72 19.15
C GLY A 73 23.37 10.63 18.09
N SER A 74 22.33 10.41 17.28
CA SER A 74 22.37 9.51 16.12
C SER A 74 22.52 10.29 14.81
N VAL A 75 23.51 11.16 14.72
CA VAL A 75 24.00 11.59 13.41
C VAL A 75 24.97 10.50 12.93
N LEU A 76 24.43 9.36 12.49
CA LEU A 76 25.08 8.69 11.38
C LEU A 76 24.97 9.70 10.24
N GLY A 77 26.12 10.27 9.88
CA GLY A 77 26.23 11.40 8.97
C GLY A 77 25.29 11.24 7.80
N ALA A 78 24.67 12.35 7.40
CA ALA A 78 23.87 12.45 6.19
C ALA A 78 24.68 11.88 5.03
N VAL A 79 24.51 10.58 4.77
CA VAL A 79 24.88 10.01 3.50
C VAL A 79 23.84 10.62 2.58
N LYS A 80 24.31 11.62 1.83
CA LYS A 80 23.59 12.15 0.70
C LYS A 80 23.55 11.02 -0.30
N ASP A 81 22.64 10.07 -0.09
CA ASP A 81 22.39 8.99 -1.03
C ASP A 81 22.06 9.67 -2.35
N LYS A 82 23.04 9.63 -3.25
CA LYS A 82 22.86 9.92 -4.66
C LYS A 82 21.65 9.09 -5.07
N PRO A 83 20.56 9.67 -5.61
CA PRO A 83 19.36 8.89 -5.87
C PRO A 83 19.78 7.71 -6.75
N TRP A 84 19.58 6.51 -6.20
CA TRP A 84 19.83 5.24 -6.85
C TRP A 84 19.25 5.37 -8.25
N ARG A 85 20.14 5.47 -9.24
CA ARG A 85 19.73 5.54 -10.64
C ARG A 85 18.85 4.33 -10.87
N ALA A 86 17.59 4.56 -11.21
CA ALA A 86 16.66 3.51 -11.57
C ALA A 86 17.37 2.59 -12.56
N ARG A 87 17.74 1.37 -12.12
CA ARG A 87 18.27 0.35 -13.02
C ARG A 87 17.17 0.12 -14.05
N LYS A 88 17.34 0.66 -15.26
CA LYS A 88 16.50 0.32 -16.40
C LYS A 88 16.55 -1.21 -16.50
N ARG A 89 15.44 -1.87 -16.20
CA ARG A 89 15.30 -3.30 -16.48
C ARG A 89 15.52 -3.46 -17.99
N ALA A 90 16.41 -4.36 -18.38
CA ALA A 90 16.55 -4.74 -19.78
C ALA A 90 15.22 -5.30 -20.28
N SER A 91 14.71 -4.78 -21.39
CA SER A 91 13.48 -5.26 -22.04
C SER A 91 13.73 -6.65 -22.60
N LEU A 92 13.08 -7.68 -22.02
CA LEU A 92 13.11 -9.08 -22.50
C LEU A 92 12.17 -9.30 -23.70
N THR A 93 12.20 -8.41 -24.68
CA THR A 93 11.43 -8.60 -25.92
C THR A 93 12.40 -8.61 -27.08
N ALA A 94 12.89 -9.80 -27.40
CA ALA A 94 13.60 -10.03 -28.65
C ALA A 94 12.68 -9.66 -29.83
N PRO A 95 13.17 -8.96 -30.86
CA PRO A 95 12.39 -8.68 -32.04
C PRO A 95 12.03 -9.99 -32.75
N ALA A 96 10.76 -10.12 -33.12
CA ALA A 96 10.12 -11.30 -33.69
C ALA A 96 10.55 -11.63 -35.15
N ARG A 97 11.86 -11.61 -35.46
CA ARG A 97 12.40 -11.92 -36.80
C ARG A 97 13.21 -13.21 -36.88
N ALA A 98 13.16 -14.06 -35.87
CA ALA A 98 13.81 -15.38 -35.85
C ALA A 98 12.82 -16.56 -35.82
N ALA A 99 11.61 -16.39 -36.35
CA ALA A 99 10.71 -17.51 -36.61
C ALA A 99 10.89 -17.97 -38.06
N VAL A 100 11.55 -19.11 -38.23
CA VAL A 100 11.56 -19.91 -39.45
C VAL A 100 10.12 -20.06 -39.97
N GLU A 101 9.93 -19.75 -41.26
CA GLU A 101 8.65 -19.87 -41.94
C GLU A 101 8.16 -21.32 -41.86
N LYS A 102 7.05 -21.55 -41.16
CA LYS A 102 6.30 -22.80 -41.27
C LYS A 102 5.20 -22.57 -42.30
N ALA A 103 5.20 -23.39 -43.34
CA ALA A 103 4.27 -23.37 -44.46
C ALA A 103 2.82 -23.23 -43.98
N ARG A 104 2.09 -22.27 -44.57
CA ARG A 104 0.67 -22.06 -44.31
C ARG A 104 -0.14 -23.12 -45.04
N VAL A 105 -0.67 -24.12 -44.32
CA VAL A 105 -1.80 -24.92 -44.79
C VAL A 105 -3.06 -24.19 -44.35
N GLY A 106 -3.74 -23.54 -45.30
CA GLY A 106 -4.89 -22.69 -45.05
C GLY A 106 -6.17 -23.46 -44.75
N THR A 107 -7.03 -22.87 -43.91
CA THR A 107 -8.45 -22.81 -44.19
C THR A 107 -8.80 -21.34 -44.42
N GLU A 108 -9.33 -21.05 -45.61
CA GLU A 108 -9.66 -19.70 -46.03
C GLU A 108 -10.73 -19.09 -45.11
N LYS A 109 -10.45 -17.90 -44.57
CA LYS A 109 -11.34 -17.19 -43.66
C LYS A 109 -12.48 -16.57 -44.46
N ARG A 110 -13.69 -17.12 -44.34
CA ARG A 110 -14.91 -16.59 -44.97
C ARG A 110 -15.09 -15.08 -44.71
N ALA A 111 -15.48 -14.37 -45.77
CA ALA A 111 -15.75 -12.94 -45.76
C ALA A 111 -16.81 -12.53 -44.72
N SER A 112 -16.54 -11.46 -43.98
CA SER A 112 -17.47 -10.84 -43.04
C SER A 112 -18.33 -9.81 -43.77
N ASN A 113 -19.57 -10.18 -44.09
CA ASN A 113 -20.60 -9.24 -44.53
C ASN A 113 -21.77 -9.17 -43.53
N ARG A 114 -21.54 -9.52 -42.26
CA ARG A 114 -22.57 -9.57 -41.21
C ARG A 114 -23.02 -8.20 -40.67
N THR A 115 -22.57 -7.08 -41.24
CA THR A 115 -22.98 -5.75 -40.74
C THR A 115 -23.13 -4.69 -41.85
N LYS A 116 -23.67 -5.06 -43.02
CA LYS A 116 -24.22 -4.05 -43.95
C LYS A 116 -25.75 -4.08 -43.92
N LYS A 117 -26.34 -3.00 -43.44
CA LYS A 117 -27.78 -2.71 -43.52
C LYS A 117 -28.18 -2.60 -45.01
N PRO A 118 -29.15 -3.37 -45.53
CA PRO A 118 -29.57 -3.21 -46.91
C PRO A 118 -30.30 -1.87 -47.09
N ALA A 119 -29.92 -1.13 -48.14
CA ALA A 119 -30.64 0.06 -48.60
C ALA A 119 -31.91 -0.35 -49.37
N PRO A 120 -33.00 0.45 -49.32
CA PRO A 120 -34.23 0.15 -50.06
C PRO A 120 -33.99 0.22 -51.58
N ARG A 121 -34.58 -0.74 -52.31
CA ARG A 121 -34.58 -0.76 -53.78
C ARG A 121 -35.44 0.39 -54.29
N ALA A 122 -34.86 1.23 -55.15
CA ALA A 122 -35.63 2.13 -56.00
C ALA A 122 -36.20 1.31 -57.16
N ASP A 123 -37.52 1.28 -57.27
CA ASP A 123 -38.23 0.66 -58.38
C ASP A 123 -38.12 1.59 -59.59
N GLN A 124 -37.45 1.13 -60.65
CA GLN A 124 -37.39 1.81 -61.94
C GLN A 124 -38.32 1.07 -62.90
N THR A 125 -39.54 1.58 -63.05
CA THR A 125 -40.34 1.33 -64.26
C THR A 125 -40.66 2.69 -64.86
N ALA A 126 -39.99 3.00 -65.96
CA ALA A 126 -40.28 4.15 -66.79
C ALA A 126 -41.55 3.89 -67.63
N PRO A 127 -42.32 4.93 -68.02
CA PRO A 127 -43.61 4.78 -68.67
C PRO A 127 -43.46 4.44 -70.16
N SER A 128 -44.24 3.48 -70.67
CA SER A 128 -44.50 3.32 -72.11
C SER A 128 -45.91 3.82 -72.43
N MET A 129 -45.99 4.97 -73.10
CA MET A 129 -47.14 5.35 -73.93
C MET A 129 -46.70 5.33 -75.40
N ALA A 130 -47.34 4.49 -76.20
CA ALA A 130 -47.64 4.68 -77.62
C ALA A 130 -48.69 3.64 -78.02
#